data_AF-A0AAE1UIR1-F1
#
_entry.id   AF-A0AAE1UIR1-F1
#
_cell.length_a   1.000
_cell.length_b   1.000
_cell.length_c   1.000
_cell.angle_alpha   90.00
_cell.angle_beta   90.00
_cell.angle_gamma   90.00
#
_symmetry.space_group_name_H-M   'P 1'
#
loop_
_entity.id
_entity.type
_entity.pdbx_description
1 polymer ?
#
loop_
_entity_poly.entity_id
_entity_poly.type
_entity_poly.pdbx_seq_one_letter_code
_entity_poly.pdbx_strand_id
1 'polypeptide(L)'
;MKEVSIHRCAGIVTATDTVSCVSGEASQKAYCTAIYIVQGEEAHLLASKGRLAPRSQVLSIPRLELMASVIGVKLMHTILQSLSLQHPKILYYTNSTDVLHWIKTPLKLFIQNRVSSIRRLSTSQQRHYKDIAAIGGRRRRYRGLPYHSPGGQLPDFRTEFSRSFAKIGIDYFGPIYVDAGETKVWGLLATMQLHVLSTWKLLGLKSVKDLQLALRRFFAQRGTPPLIVSDNAKSFWKLSDLLPPTEHWRCIPETSPWWGGFWKRLVASVKKLLKVTLHQCHHSFEELATTFYELVFHLNLRFLTSNDGDCVLTPAHFLFGVISIPRVVLPTVDPSATFDRTWKNRKRVADHLNRR
;
A
#
# COMPACT_ATOMS: atom_id res chain seq x y z
N MET A 1 -13.45 -23.50 -11.70
CA MET A 1 -13.73 -22.06 -11.45
C MET A 1 -14.19 -21.47 -12.77
N LYS A 2 -15.32 -20.75 -12.83
CA LYS A 2 -15.65 -19.97 -14.04
C LYS A 2 -14.73 -18.75 -14.05
N GLU A 3 -13.91 -18.64 -15.09
CA GLU A 3 -13.06 -17.50 -15.38
C GLU A 3 -13.94 -16.25 -15.49
N VAL A 4 -13.66 -15.22 -14.70
CA VAL A 4 -14.42 -13.95 -14.75
C VAL A 4 -13.55 -12.94 -15.46
N SER A 5 -13.80 -12.75 -16.76
CA SER A 5 -13.26 -11.64 -17.53
C SER A 5 -14.14 -10.41 -17.33
N ILE A 6 -13.52 -9.25 -17.07
CA ILE A 6 -14.22 -7.95 -17.10
C ILE A 6 -13.66 -7.19 -18.29
N HIS A 7 -14.44 -7.14 -19.37
CA HIS A 7 -14.07 -6.39 -20.56
C HIS A 7 -13.98 -4.90 -20.20
N ARG A 8 -12.79 -4.31 -20.39
CA ARG A 8 -12.49 -2.89 -20.09
C ARG A 8 -12.86 -1.94 -21.23
N CYS A 9 -13.29 -2.47 -22.37
CA CYS A 9 -13.78 -1.72 -23.51
C CYS A 9 -15.27 -2.04 -23.68
N ALA A 10 -16.12 -1.03 -23.66
CA ALA A 10 -17.57 -1.18 -23.85
C ALA A 10 -17.98 -1.17 -25.34
N GLY A 11 -17.03 -1.31 -26.26
CA GLY A 11 -17.30 -1.26 -27.70
C GLY A 11 -17.92 0.07 -28.15
N ILE A 12 -18.65 0.03 -29.27
CA ILE A 12 -19.42 1.16 -29.78
C ILE A 12 -20.67 1.31 -28.90
N VAL A 13 -20.76 2.43 -28.18
CA VAL A 13 -21.93 2.74 -27.35
C VAL A 13 -23.06 3.26 -28.24
N THR A 14 -24.21 2.60 -28.21
CA THR A 14 -25.40 2.95 -29.00
C THR A 14 -26.44 3.65 -28.13
N ALA A 15 -27.41 4.35 -28.74
CA ALA A 15 -28.47 5.06 -28.01
C ALA A 15 -29.37 4.15 -27.17
N THR A 16 -29.38 2.84 -27.43
CA THR A 16 -30.16 1.84 -26.67
C THR A 16 -29.49 1.39 -25.36
N ASP A 17 -28.25 1.80 -25.13
CA ASP A 17 -27.46 1.31 -23.99
C ASP A 17 -27.92 1.95 -22.68
N THR A 18 -28.03 1.13 -21.63
CA THR A 18 -28.43 1.59 -20.30
C THR A 18 -27.17 1.84 -19.46
N VAL A 19 -26.94 3.09 -19.06
CA VAL A 19 -25.81 3.44 -18.20
C VAL A 19 -26.28 3.44 -16.75
N SER A 20 -25.76 2.50 -15.97
CA SER A 20 -26.13 2.30 -14.56
C SER A 20 -25.03 2.79 -13.63
N CYS A 21 -25.34 3.79 -12.81
CA CYS A 21 -24.51 4.20 -11.69
C CYS A 21 -24.86 3.38 -10.45
N VAL A 22 -23.91 2.64 -9.90
CA VAL A 22 -24.03 2.05 -8.57
C VAL A 22 -23.31 2.98 -7.60
N SER A 23 -24.09 3.77 -6.86
CA SER A 23 -23.55 4.55 -5.75
C SER A 23 -23.03 3.58 -4.71
N GLY A 24 -21.74 3.68 -4.47
CA GLY A 24 -20.95 2.61 -3.87
C GLY A 24 -20.89 2.69 -2.35
N GLU A 25 -20.32 1.60 -1.86
CA GLU A 25 -20.09 1.27 -0.47
C GLU A 25 -19.39 2.41 0.29
N ALA A 26 -19.81 2.62 1.52
CA ALA A 26 -19.11 3.48 2.46
C ALA A 26 -18.63 2.69 3.67
N SER A 27 -17.47 3.06 4.19
CA SER A 27 -16.90 2.58 5.44
C SER A 27 -16.37 3.75 6.24
N GLN A 28 -16.07 3.55 7.52
CA GLN A 28 -15.44 4.56 8.37
C GLN A 28 -14.10 5.08 7.81
N LYS A 29 -13.47 4.37 6.86
CA LYS A 29 -12.16 4.72 6.29
C LYS A 29 -12.25 5.38 4.91
N ALA A 30 -13.22 5.00 4.10
CA ALA A 30 -13.34 5.43 2.70
C ALA A 30 -14.76 5.20 2.16
N TYR A 31 -15.09 5.91 1.09
CA TYR A 31 -16.35 5.80 0.36
C TYR A 31 -16.08 5.85 -1.15
N CYS A 32 -16.83 5.10 -1.95
CA CYS A 32 -16.59 4.97 -3.38
C CYS A 32 -17.87 4.85 -4.22
N THR A 33 -17.73 4.84 -5.54
CA THR A 33 -18.81 4.61 -6.50
C THR A 33 -18.26 3.92 -7.75
N ALA A 34 -19.10 3.17 -8.45
CA ALA A 34 -18.78 2.53 -9.71
C ALA A 34 -19.91 2.75 -10.71
N ILE A 35 -19.55 2.95 -11.97
CA ILE A 35 -20.47 3.18 -13.08
C ILE A 35 -20.26 2.08 -14.09
N TYR A 36 -21.36 1.43 -14.43
CA TYR A 36 -21.43 0.35 -15.39
C TYR A 36 -22.25 0.79 -16.59
N ILE A 37 -21.92 0.26 -17.75
CA ILE A 37 -22.78 0.31 -18.92
C ILE A 37 -23.30 -1.10 -19.17
N VAL A 38 -24.60 -1.19 -19.45
CA VAL A 38 -25.31 -2.44 -19.69
C VAL A 38 -25.78 -2.45 -21.14
N GLN A 39 -25.29 -3.45 -21.88
CA GLN A 39 -25.58 -3.69 -23.29
C GLN A 39 -26.20 -5.09 -23.41
N GLY A 40 -27.53 -5.17 -23.59
CA GLY A 40 -28.24 -6.44 -23.54
C GLY A 40 -28.11 -7.13 -22.17
N GLU A 41 -27.49 -8.31 -22.15
CA GLU A 41 -27.23 -9.09 -20.92
C GLU A 41 -25.83 -8.83 -20.33
N GLU A 42 -24.96 -8.08 -21.02
CA GLU A 42 -23.60 -7.82 -20.58
C GLU A 42 -23.48 -6.49 -19.81
N ALA A 43 -22.68 -6.49 -18.76
CA ALA A 43 -22.38 -5.31 -17.95
C ALA A 43 -20.87 -5.04 -17.93
N HIS A 44 -20.48 -3.85 -18.39
CA HIS A 44 -19.09 -3.42 -18.46
C HIS A 44 -18.83 -2.30 -17.46
N LEU A 45 -17.74 -2.40 -16.69
CA LEU A 45 -17.32 -1.32 -15.80
C LEU A 45 -16.73 -0.18 -16.64
N LEU A 46 -17.38 0.98 -16.61
CA LEU A 46 -16.95 2.14 -17.37
C LEU A 46 -16.02 3.05 -16.56
N ALA A 47 -16.35 3.29 -15.29
CA ALA A 47 -15.50 4.07 -14.40
C ALA A 47 -15.76 3.75 -12.92
N SER A 48 -14.80 4.05 -12.06
CA SER A 48 -14.99 4.04 -10.61
C SER A 48 -14.22 5.18 -9.94
N LYS A 49 -14.69 5.63 -8.77
CA LYS A 49 -14.02 6.69 -8.01
C LYS A 49 -14.18 6.47 -6.52
N GLY A 50 -13.08 6.55 -5.78
CA GLY A 50 -13.03 6.44 -4.32
C GLY A 50 -12.41 7.67 -3.65
N ARG A 51 -12.80 7.93 -2.41
CA ARG A 51 -12.18 8.94 -1.54
C ARG A 51 -12.02 8.40 -0.12
N LEU A 52 -10.99 8.88 0.57
CA LEU A 52 -10.81 8.63 2.00
C LEU A 52 -11.85 9.42 2.80
N ALA A 53 -12.33 8.83 3.90
CA ALA A 53 -13.19 9.52 4.84
C ALA A 53 -12.43 10.70 5.49
N PRO A 54 -13.06 11.87 5.65
CA PRO A 54 -12.42 13.02 6.28
C PRO A 54 -11.96 12.69 7.70
N ARG A 55 -10.70 12.99 8.03
CA ARG A 55 -10.15 12.78 9.38
C ARG A 55 -10.51 13.91 10.36
N SER A 56 -10.69 15.12 9.85
CA SER A 56 -11.00 16.31 10.65
C SER A 56 -12.43 16.32 11.18
N GLN A 57 -13.37 15.69 10.46
CA GLN A 57 -14.76 15.62 10.84
C GLN A 57 -15.23 14.18 10.70
N VAL A 58 -15.45 13.51 11.84
CA VAL A 58 -15.97 12.15 11.86
C VAL A 58 -17.42 12.16 11.37
N LEU A 59 -17.63 11.66 10.16
CA LEU A 59 -18.95 11.54 9.56
C LEU A 59 -19.54 10.16 9.87
N SER A 60 -20.85 10.11 10.09
CA SER A 60 -21.58 8.85 10.21
C SER A 60 -21.59 8.09 8.88
N ILE A 61 -21.77 6.77 8.93
CA ILE A 61 -21.84 5.92 7.73
C ILE A 61 -22.89 6.45 6.73
N PRO A 62 -24.12 6.81 7.14
CA PRO A 62 -25.12 7.35 6.21
C PRO A 62 -24.67 8.64 5.51
N ARG A 63 -23.94 9.51 6.20
CA ARG A 63 -23.36 10.72 5.59
C ARG A 63 -22.26 10.38 4.59
N LEU A 64 -21.47 9.33 4.83
CA LEU A 64 -20.46 8.86 3.90
C LEU A 64 -21.10 8.18 2.67
N GLU A 65 -22.21 7.46 2.83
CA GLU A 65 -23.01 6.90 1.73
C GLU A 65 -23.64 8.01 0.86
N LEU A 66 -24.10 9.09 1.50
CA LEU A 66 -24.56 10.28 0.77
C LEU A 66 -23.41 10.91 -0.03
N MET A 67 -22.21 10.97 0.55
CA MET A 67 -21.03 11.49 -0.14
C MET A 67 -20.61 10.59 -1.31
N ALA A 68 -20.73 9.27 -1.18
CA ALA A 68 -20.55 8.33 -2.29
C ALA A 68 -21.54 8.62 -3.43
N SER A 69 -22.81 8.85 -3.10
CA SER A 69 -23.87 9.19 -4.06
C SER A 69 -23.56 10.47 -4.82
N VAL A 70 -23.06 11.50 -4.13
CA VAL A 70 -22.64 12.77 -4.74
C VAL A 70 -21.47 12.56 -5.71
N ILE A 71 -20.50 11.72 -5.36
CA ILE A 71 -19.40 11.38 -6.27
C ILE A 71 -19.93 10.63 -7.49
N GLY A 72 -20.84 9.68 -7.30
CA GLY A 72 -21.44 8.89 -8.38
C GLY A 72 -22.10 9.77 -9.43
N VAL A 73 -22.97 10.68 -8.99
CA VAL A 73 -23.68 11.60 -9.90
C VAL A 73 -22.70 12.56 -10.60
N LYS A 74 -21.68 13.07 -9.91
CA LYS A 74 -20.65 13.91 -10.54
C LYS A 74 -19.82 13.17 -11.58
N LEU A 75 -19.42 11.94 -11.27
CA LEU A 75 -18.66 11.09 -12.18
C LEU A 75 -19.48 10.75 -13.42
N MET A 76 -20.77 10.41 -13.24
CA MET A 76 -21.70 10.17 -14.33
C MET A 76 -21.82 11.40 -15.24
N HIS A 77 -22.00 12.59 -14.66
CA HIS A 77 -22.08 13.82 -15.44
C HIS A 77 -20.84 14.04 -16.32
N THR A 78 -19.63 13.83 -15.77
CA THR A 78 -18.38 13.93 -16.55
C THR A 78 -18.31 12.89 -17.67
N ILE A 79 -18.75 11.66 -17.41
CA ILE A 79 -18.78 10.58 -18.41
C ILE A 79 -19.72 10.92 -19.56
N LEU A 80 -20.92 11.39 -19.25
CA LEU A 80 -21.91 11.77 -20.27
C LEU A 80 -21.40 12.90 -21.16
N GLN A 81 -20.70 13.88 -20.58
CA GLN A 81 -20.03 14.94 -21.33
C GLN A 81 -18.90 14.41 -22.22
N SER A 82 -18.16 13.42 -21.75
CA SER A 82 -16.98 12.89 -22.46
C SER A 82 -17.36 11.93 -23.59
N LEU A 83 -18.40 11.13 -23.41
CA LEU A 83 -18.81 10.08 -24.34
C LEU A 83 -19.83 10.53 -25.39
N SER A 84 -20.31 11.78 -25.32
CA SER A 84 -21.29 12.36 -26.28
C SER A 84 -22.49 11.43 -26.58
N LEU A 85 -22.96 10.71 -25.55
CA LEU A 85 -24.02 9.72 -25.72
C LEU A 85 -25.36 10.41 -26.05
N GLN A 86 -26.00 9.98 -27.14
CA GLN A 86 -27.34 10.46 -27.49
C GLN A 86 -28.39 9.79 -26.59
N HIS A 87 -28.86 10.54 -25.59
CA HIS A 87 -29.97 10.19 -24.69
C HIS A 87 -29.92 8.79 -24.01
N PRO A 88 -28.82 8.41 -23.33
CA PRO A 88 -28.76 7.11 -22.65
C PRO A 88 -29.76 7.03 -21.49
N LYS A 89 -30.34 5.84 -21.31
CA LYS A 89 -31.15 5.55 -20.11
C LYS A 89 -30.23 5.45 -18.90
N ILE A 90 -30.35 6.38 -17.96
CA ILE A 90 -29.49 6.46 -16.78
C ILE A 90 -30.23 5.98 -15.54
N LEU A 91 -29.63 5.03 -14.81
CA LEU A 91 -30.17 4.48 -13.56
C LEU A 91 -29.17 4.69 -12.41
N TYR A 92 -29.65 5.18 -11.26
CA TYR A 92 -28.83 5.35 -10.04
C TYR A 92 -29.27 4.35 -8.97
N TYR A 93 -28.36 3.49 -8.52
CA TYR A 93 -28.60 2.51 -7.46
C TYR A 93 -27.90 2.91 -6.17
N THR A 94 -28.54 2.67 -5.02
CA THR A 94 -27.94 2.80 -3.69
C THR A 94 -28.56 1.76 -2.76
N ASN A 95 -27.75 1.18 -1.86
CA ASN A 95 -28.20 0.27 -0.81
C ASN A 95 -28.51 1.00 0.52
N SER A 96 -28.35 2.32 0.56
CA SER A 96 -28.58 3.13 1.77
C SER A 96 -30.01 3.64 1.84
N THR A 97 -30.81 3.07 2.75
CA THR A 97 -32.19 3.51 3.02
C THR A 97 -32.24 4.96 3.51
N ASP A 98 -31.23 5.40 4.26
CA ASP A 98 -31.12 6.77 4.75
C ASP A 98 -30.94 7.76 3.61
N VAL A 99 -30.06 7.45 2.65
CA VAL A 99 -29.87 8.29 1.45
C VAL A 99 -31.15 8.34 0.62
N LEU A 100 -31.83 7.20 0.43
CA LEU A 100 -33.13 7.15 -0.27
C LEU A 100 -34.16 8.07 0.38
N HIS A 101 -34.26 8.01 1.71
CA HIS A 101 -35.18 8.83 2.47
C HIS A 101 -34.82 10.32 2.33
N TRP A 102 -33.53 10.66 2.48
CA TRP A 102 -33.04 12.04 2.39
C TRP A 102 -33.22 12.68 1.00
N ILE A 103 -33.15 11.89 -0.07
CA ILE A 103 -33.41 12.43 -1.41
C ILE A 103 -34.88 12.86 -1.57
N LYS A 104 -35.80 12.35 -0.75
CA LYS A 104 -37.23 12.64 -0.82
C LYS A 104 -37.71 13.68 0.19
N THR A 105 -36.95 13.95 1.25
CA THR A 105 -37.38 14.83 2.36
C THR A 105 -36.62 16.16 2.42
N PRO A 106 -37.19 17.21 3.07
CA PRO A 106 -36.47 18.43 3.43
C PRO A 106 -35.54 18.19 4.64
N LEU A 107 -34.33 18.75 4.63
CA LEU A 107 -33.23 18.32 5.52
C LEU A 107 -32.36 19.45 6.04
N LYS A 108 -31.55 19.11 7.06
CA LYS A 108 -30.49 19.97 7.62
C LYS A 108 -29.46 20.37 6.54
N LEU A 109 -28.92 21.58 6.69
CA LEU A 109 -28.09 22.30 5.71
C LEU A 109 -26.97 21.47 5.05
N PHE A 110 -26.21 20.66 5.81
CA PHE A 110 -25.17 19.79 5.26
C PHE A 110 -25.72 18.77 4.25
N ILE A 111 -26.79 18.08 4.64
CA ILE A 111 -27.41 17.02 3.83
C ILE A 111 -28.14 17.67 2.65
N GLN A 112 -28.85 18.78 2.91
CA GLN A 112 -29.56 19.55 1.89
C GLN A 112 -28.62 19.99 0.76
N ASN A 113 -27.46 20.57 1.05
CA ASN A 113 -26.51 21.00 0.02
C ASN A 113 -26.02 19.84 -0.88
N ARG A 114 -25.87 18.64 -0.31
CA ARG A 114 -25.45 17.43 -1.04
C ARG A 114 -26.59 16.83 -1.84
N VAL A 115 -27.80 16.77 -1.28
CA VAL A 115 -29.02 16.35 -2.00
C VAL A 115 -29.34 17.32 -3.13
N SER A 116 -29.19 18.63 -2.94
CA SER A 116 -29.34 19.63 -4.01
C SER A 116 -28.34 19.41 -5.14
N SER A 117 -27.09 19.04 -4.82
CA SER A 117 -26.08 18.69 -5.84
C SER A 117 -26.50 17.47 -6.66
N ILE A 118 -27.06 16.45 -5.99
CA ILE A 118 -27.60 15.25 -6.62
C ILE A 118 -28.76 15.61 -7.53
N ARG A 119 -29.78 16.29 -7.00
CA ARG A 119 -30.99 16.69 -7.73
C ARG A 119 -30.69 17.57 -8.94
N ARG A 120 -29.69 18.47 -8.84
CA ARG A 120 -29.27 19.34 -9.95
C ARG A 120 -28.64 18.58 -11.11
N LEU A 121 -27.93 17.49 -10.82
CA LEU A 121 -27.18 16.71 -11.82
C LEU A 121 -27.94 15.45 -12.29
N SER A 122 -29.09 15.15 -11.71
CA SER A 122 -29.95 14.02 -12.06
C SER A 122 -31.31 14.49 -12.59
N THR A 123 -31.81 13.89 -13.67
CA THR A 123 -33.11 14.23 -14.26
C THR A 123 -34.26 13.53 -13.52
N SER A 124 -35.47 14.08 -13.59
CA SER A 124 -36.67 13.57 -12.92
C SER A 124 -37.03 12.10 -13.24
N GLN A 125 -36.76 11.66 -14.46
CA GLN A 125 -36.98 10.27 -14.91
C GLN A 125 -35.88 9.29 -14.49
N GLN A 126 -34.74 9.79 -14.01
CA GLN A 126 -33.56 8.99 -13.62
C GLN A 126 -33.57 8.63 -12.11
N ARG A 127 -34.58 9.10 -11.37
CA ARG A 127 -34.70 8.99 -9.89
C ARG A 127 -35.17 7.61 -9.42
N HIS A 128 -34.85 6.56 -10.15
CA HIS A 128 -35.05 5.20 -9.66
C HIS A 128 -33.89 4.82 -8.77
N TYR A 129 -33.79 5.47 -7.61
CA TYR A 129 -33.00 4.93 -6.51
C TYR A 129 -33.70 3.65 -6.02
N LYS A 130 -33.44 2.56 -6.72
CA LYS A 130 -33.95 1.24 -6.39
C LYS A 130 -33.04 0.67 -5.33
N ASP A 131 -33.65 0.17 -4.27
CA ASP A 131 -32.95 -0.66 -3.32
C ASP A 131 -32.41 -1.88 -4.06
N ILE A 132 -31.10 -2.07 -4.02
CA ILE A 132 -30.43 -3.24 -4.59
C ILE A 132 -30.99 -4.52 -3.96
N ALA A 133 -31.50 -4.46 -2.71
CA ALA A 133 -32.14 -5.59 -2.04
C ALA A 133 -33.52 -5.97 -2.62
N ALA A 134 -34.23 -5.04 -3.28
CA ALA A 134 -35.53 -5.30 -3.92
C ALA A 134 -35.38 -5.95 -5.31
N ILE A 135 -34.16 -5.97 -5.86
CA ILE A 135 -33.84 -6.71 -7.08
C ILE A 135 -33.64 -8.18 -6.67
N GLY A 136 -34.73 -8.94 -6.70
CA GLY A 136 -34.78 -10.35 -6.29
C GLY A 136 -33.76 -11.21 -7.04
N GLY A 137 -32.57 -11.35 -6.45
CA GLY A 137 -31.49 -12.18 -6.95
C GLY A 137 -30.55 -12.53 -5.80
N ARG A 138 -30.14 -13.79 -5.69
CA ARG A 138 -29.24 -14.27 -4.64
C ARG A 138 -27.98 -13.38 -4.59
N ARG A 139 -27.80 -12.67 -3.47
CA ARG A 139 -26.56 -11.92 -3.17
C ARG A 139 -25.37 -12.90 -3.17
N ARG A 140 -24.62 -12.94 -4.27
CA ARG A 140 -23.26 -13.51 -4.24
C ARG A 140 -22.29 -12.39 -3.91
N ARG A 141 -21.75 -12.39 -2.69
CA ARG A 141 -20.54 -11.65 -2.36
C ARG A 141 -19.40 -12.24 -3.19
N TYR A 142 -19.10 -11.65 -4.33
CA TYR A 142 -17.87 -11.93 -5.04
C TYR A 142 -16.75 -11.15 -4.35
N ARG A 143 -15.89 -11.85 -3.62
CA ARG A 143 -14.59 -11.30 -3.23
C ARG A 143 -13.76 -11.20 -4.51
N GLY A 144 -13.72 -10.00 -5.10
CA GLY A 144 -12.73 -9.71 -6.12
C GLY A 144 -11.35 -9.94 -5.52
N LEU A 145 -10.57 -10.84 -6.11
CA LEU A 145 -9.16 -10.98 -5.76
C LEU A 145 -8.47 -9.66 -6.11
N PRO A 146 -7.45 -9.22 -5.34
CA PRO A 146 -6.65 -8.06 -5.71
C PRO A 146 -6.13 -8.24 -7.14
N TYR A 147 -6.04 -7.15 -7.90
CA TYR A 147 -5.51 -7.17 -9.27
C TYR A 147 -4.24 -8.02 -9.32
N HIS A 148 -4.32 -9.14 -10.04
CA HIS A 148 -3.16 -10.00 -10.22
C HIS A 148 -2.11 -9.17 -10.96
N SER A 149 -0.88 -9.19 -10.43
CA SER A 149 0.25 -8.58 -11.12
C SER A 149 0.23 -9.05 -12.57
N PRO A 150 0.34 -8.16 -13.56
CA PRO A 150 0.32 -8.58 -14.96
C PRO A 150 1.40 -9.65 -15.16
N GLY A 151 1.11 -10.66 -15.99
CA GLY A 151 2.10 -11.64 -16.46
C GLY A 151 3.06 -10.98 -17.45
N GLY A 152 3.81 -9.99 -16.97
CA GLY A 152 4.85 -9.30 -17.74
C GLY A 152 6.22 -9.87 -17.41
N GLN A 153 7.16 -9.71 -18.34
CA GLN A 153 8.57 -9.94 -18.05
C GLN A 153 8.97 -9.09 -16.85
N LEU A 154 9.65 -9.72 -15.89
CA LEU A 154 10.21 -9.00 -14.76
C LEU A 154 11.26 -8.02 -15.31
N PRO A 155 11.40 -6.81 -14.74
CA PRO A 155 12.42 -5.87 -15.19
C PRO A 155 13.81 -6.53 -15.24
N ASP A 156 14.63 -6.21 -16.23
CA ASP A 156 15.94 -6.88 -16.44
C ASP A 156 16.87 -6.75 -15.24
N PHE A 157 16.80 -5.61 -14.56
CA PHE A 157 17.56 -5.41 -13.32
C PHE A 157 17.21 -6.47 -12.26
N ARG A 158 16.04 -7.12 -12.38
CA ARG A 158 15.54 -8.14 -11.46
C ARG A 158 16.09 -9.54 -11.71
N THR A 159 16.44 -9.83 -12.96
CA THR A 159 16.74 -11.19 -13.47
C THR A 159 18.20 -11.35 -13.85
N GLU A 160 18.88 -10.25 -14.17
CA GLU A 160 20.31 -10.25 -14.48
C GLU A 160 21.17 -10.56 -13.25
N PHE A 161 22.06 -11.53 -13.42
CA PHE A 161 23.11 -11.82 -12.45
C PHE A 161 23.96 -10.58 -12.19
N SER A 162 24.22 -10.28 -10.92
CA SER A 162 25.04 -9.13 -10.55
C SER A 162 25.71 -9.37 -9.20
N ARG A 163 26.86 -8.72 -8.98
CA ARG A 163 27.58 -8.80 -7.70
C ARG A 163 26.73 -8.22 -6.56
N SER A 164 27.04 -8.61 -5.33
CA SER A 164 26.43 -8.03 -4.12
C SER A 164 26.47 -6.51 -4.15
N PHE A 165 25.33 -5.87 -3.84
CA PHE A 165 25.14 -4.42 -3.86
C PHE A 165 25.31 -3.74 -5.22
N ALA A 166 25.39 -4.47 -6.34
CA ALA A 166 25.38 -3.85 -7.66
C ALA A 166 24.07 -3.13 -7.96
N LYS A 167 22.96 -3.75 -7.56
CA LYS A 167 21.60 -3.28 -7.77
C LYS A 167 20.88 -3.28 -6.44
N ILE A 168 20.48 -2.10 -5.97
CA ILE A 168 19.77 -1.94 -4.71
C ILE A 168 18.38 -1.33 -4.91
N GLY A 169 17.42 -1.76 -4.11
CA GLY A 169 16.14 -1.12 -3.94
C GLY A 169 16.09 -0.40 -2.60
N ILE A 170 15.70 0.88 -2.61
CA ILE A 170 15.51 1.68 -1.39
C ILE A 170 14.03 2.00 -1.16
N ASP A 171 13.59 1.96 0.10
CA ASP A 171 12.23 2.30 0.49
C ASP A 171 12.20 2.95 1.88
N TYR A 172 11.21 3.82 2.11
CA TYR A 172 10.93 4.33 3.44
C TYR A 172 9.92 3.44 4.17
N PHE A 173 10.14 3.23 5.46
CA PHE A 173 9.15 2.63 6.33
C PHE A 173 8.91 3.46 7.59
N GLY A 174 7.76 3.26 8.21
CA GLY A 174 7.28 4.05 9.34
C GLY A 174 5.94 4.71 9.02
N PRO A 175 5.53 5.70 9.83
CA PRO A 175 6.28 6.23 10.98
C PRO A 175 6.36 5.24 12.15
N ILE A 176 7.44 5.33 12.91
CA ILE A 176 7.59 4.69 14.22
C ILE A 176 7.73 5.82 15.24
N TYR A 177 7.06 5.69 16.37
CA TYR A 177 7.13 6.66 17.43
C TYR A 177 8.14 6.19 18.48
N VAL A 178 9.07 7.06 18.84
CA VAL A 178 10.06 6.85 19.91
C VAL A 178 9.82 7.89 21.00
N ASP A 179 10.55 7.78 22.12
CA ASP A 179 10.48 8.72 23.25
C ASP A 179 9.04 8.90 23.74
N ALA A 180 8.45 7.83 24.25
CA ALA A 180 7.06 7.79 24.74
C ALA A 180 5.96 8.19 23.73
N GLY A 181 6.27 8.35 22.44
CA GLY A 181 5.30 8.79 21.44
C GLY A 181 5.54 10.19 20.90
N GLU A 182 6.50 10.92 21.46
CA GLU A 182 6.75 12.33 21.15
C GLU A 182 7.47 12.50 19.81
N THR A 183 8.45 11.64 19.54
CA THR A 183 9.31 11.77 18.36
C THR A 183 8.89 10.80 17.27
N LYS A 184 8.58 11.34 16.08
CA LYS A 184 8.24 10.56 14.90
C LYS A 184 9.48 10.25 14.08
N VAL A 185 9.83 8.98 13.96
CA VAL A 185 11.01 8.52 13.21
C VAL A 185 10.58 7.71 12.00
N TRP A 186 11.38 7.80 10.95
CA TRP A 186 11.25 6.99 9.74
C TRP A 186 12.47 6.10 9.61
N GLY A 187 12.32 4.94 9.01
CA GLY A 187 13.47 4.14 8.64
C GLY A 187 13.67 4.12 7.13
N LEU A 188 14.94 4.14 6.73
CA LEU A 188 15.35 3.85 5.37
C LEU A 188 15.82 2.40 5.29
N LEU A 189 15.32 1.74 4.26
CA LEU A 189 15.49 0.34 4.00
C LEU A 189 16.24 0.19 2.68
N ALA A 190 17.44 -0.40 2.70
CA ALA A 190 18.17 -0.75 1.49
C ALA A 190 18.21 -2.27 1.34
N THR A 191 17.82 -2.74 0.16
CA THR A 191 17.67 -4.16 -0.17
C THR A 191 18.38 -4.48 -1.47
N MET A 192 18.86 -5.70 -1.62
CA MET A 192 19.45 -6.19 -2.88
C MET A 192 18.52 -7.26 -3.50
N GLN A 193 18.74 -7.49 -4.79
CA GLN A 193 18.09 -8.47 -5.67
C GLN A 193 17.77 -9.84 -5.05
N LEU A 194 18.64 -10.37 -4.17
CA LEU A 194 18.51 -11.70 -3.55
C LEU A 194 17.72 -11.71 -2.24
N HIS A 195 16.84 -10.74 -1.99
CA HIS A 195 16.16 -10.58 -0.69
C HIS A 195 17.15 -10.39 0.47
N VAL A 196 18.34 -9.87 0.16
CA VAL A 196 19.37 -9.58 1.11
C VAL A 196 19.19 -8.16 1.61
N LEU A 197 19.31 -8.01 2.92
CA LEU A 197 19.03 -6.79 3.61
C LEU A 197 20.33 -6.10 3.99
N SER A 198 20.67 -5.03 3.27
CA SER A 198 22.06 -4.55 3.17
C SER A 198 22.45 -3.54 4.24
N THR A 199 21.55 -2.61 4.57
CA THR A 199 21.70 -1.66 5.68
C THR A 199 20.37 -1.04 6.06
N TRP A 200 20.33 -0.49 7.27
CA TRP A 200 19.19 0.20 7.86
C TRP A 200 19.65 1.47 8.53
N LYS A 201 18.87 2.54 8.37
CA LYS A 201 19.12 3.79 9.06
C LYS A 201 17.80 4.37 9.54
N LEU A 202 17.70 4.65 10.84
CA LEU A 202 16.66 5.53 11.35
C LEU A 202 16.97 6.97 10.94
N LEU A 203 15.96 7.65 10.44
CA LEU A 203 15.96 9.03 10.01
C LEU A 203 14.95 9.77 10.87
N GLY A 204 15.40 10.80 11.58
CA GLY A 204 14.52 11.66 12.37
C GLY A 204 13.39 12.24 11.51
N LEU A 205 13.66 12.59 10.25
CA LEU A 205 12.67 13.11 9.30
C LEU A 205 12.87 12.54 7.89
N LYS A 206 11.87 12.75 7.02
CA LYS A 206 11.98 12.49 5.56
C LYS A 206 12.68 13.66 4.85
N SER A 207 13.78 14.15 5.39
CA SER A 207 14.53 15.26 4.79
C SER A 207 15.54 14.74 3.76
N VAL A 208 15.91 15.59 2.79
CA VAL A 208 16.97 15.28 1.81
C VAL A 208 18.32 15.14 2.52
N LYS A 209 18.59 15.95 3.55
CA LYS A 209 19.82 15.91 4.34
C LYS A 209 19.99 14.58 5.07
N ASP A 210 18.92 14.10 5.71
CA ASP A 210 18.93 12.81 6.42
C ASP A 210 19.17 11.66 5.44
N LEU A 211 18.48 11.68 4.30
CA LEU A 211 18.68 10.69 3.24
C LEU A 211 20.12 10.69 2.71
N GLN A 212 20.71 11.87 2.47
CA GLN A 212 22.09 12.01 2.03
C GLN A 212 23.07 11.42 3.07
N LEU A 213 22.88 11.71 4.35
CA LEU A 213 23.69 11.13 5.43
C LEU A 213 23.49 9.62 5.57
N ALA A 214 22.30 9.10 5.28
CA ALA A 214 22.04 7.67 5.29
C ALA A 214 22.77 6.96 4.14
N LEU A 215 22.66 7.50 2.92
CA LEU A 215 23.31 6.94 1.74
C LEU A 215 24.82 7.05 1.82
N ARG A 216 25.38 8.16 2.32
CA ARG A 216 26.84 8.28 2.52
C ARG A 216 27.38 7.19 3.44
N ARG A 217 26.69 6.88 4.54
CA ARG A 217 27.09 5.79 5.44
C ARG A 217 26.93 4.43 4.78
N PHE A 218 25.87 4.23 4.01
CA PHE A 218 25.69 3.01 3.24
C PHE A 218 26.82 2.80 2.22
N PHE A 219 27.15 3.82 1.44
CA PHE A 219 28.22 3.76 0.44
C PHE A 219 29.58 3.55 1.10
N ALA A 220 29.82 4.14 2.27
CA ALA A 220 31.04 3.89 3.04
C ALA A 220 31.13 2.42 3.54
N GLN A 221 30.01 1.79 3.85
CA GLN A 221 29.97 0.41 4.35
C GLN A 221 30.01 -0.65 3.24
N ARG A 222 29.38 -0.38 2.09
CA ARG A 222 29.10 -1.39 1.05
C ARG A 222 29.67 -1.04 -0.33
N GLY A 223 30.22 0.17 -0.49
CA GLY A 223 30.57 0.75 -1.77
C GLY A 223 29.37 1.42 -2.45
N THR A 224 29.66 2.23 -3.48
CA THR A 224 28.64 2.91 -4.27
C THR A 224 28.00 1.94 -5.27
N PRO A 225 26.67 1.72 -5.22
CA PRO A 225 25.98 0.83 -6.14
C PRO A 225 25.89 1.46 -7.56
N PRO A 226 26.13 0.69 -8.63
CA PRO A 226 25.82 1.07 -10.01
C PRO A 226 24.32 1.18 -10.33
N LEU A 227 23.40 0.71 -9.48
CA LEU A 227 21.98 0.95 -9.68
C LEU A 227 21.23 1.04 -8.35
N ILE A 228 20.48 2.11 -8.19
CA ILE A 228 19.58 2.42 -7.10
C ILE A 228 18.17 2.51 -7.68
N VAL A 229 17.24 1.71 -7.16
CA VAL A 229 15.84 1.73 -7.54
C VAL A 229 15.01 2.23 -6.37
N SER A 230 14.16 3.24 -6.57
CA SER A 230 13.34 3.83 -5.51
C SER A 230 11.88 4.00 -5.92
N ASP A 231 11.03 4.33 -4.95
CA ASP A 231 9.71 4.89 -5.24
C ASP A 231 9.80 6.38 -5.63
N ASN A 232 8.65 6.98 -5.93
CA ASN A 232 8.55 8.37 -6.39
C ASN A 232 8.46 9.37 -5.21
N ALA A 233 9.02 9.05 -4.04
CA ALA A 233 9.06 10.00 -2.94
C ALA A 233 9.87 11.25 -3.32
N LYS A 234 9.38 12.44 -2.93
CA LYS A 234 10.00 13.73 -3.25
C LYS A 234 11.45 13.85 -2.81
N SER A 235 11.82 13.24 -1.68
CA SER A 235 13.21 13.26 -1.18
C SER A 235 14.16 12.42 -2.04
N PHE A 236 13.67 11.35 -2.67
CA PHE A 236 14.46 10.54 -3.61
C PHE A 236 14.73 11.31 -4.89
N TRP A 237 13.71 11.92 -5.49
CA TRP A 237 13.87 12.80 -6.66
C TRP A 237 14.89 13.91 -6.44
N LYS A 238 14.75 14.65 -5.34
CA LYS A 238 15.69 15.74 -5.04
C LYS A 238 17.13 15.26 -4.85
N LEU A 239 17.33 14.04 -4.36
CA LEU A 239 18.68 13.52 -4.14
C LEU A 239 19.26 12.85 -5.38
N SER A 240 18.43 12.23 -6.23
CA SER A 240 18.87 11.70 -7.52
C SER A 240 19.48 12.79 -8.38
N ASP A 241 18.91 14.00 -8.34
CA ASP A 241 19.41 15.16 -9.08
C ASP A 241 20.74 15.71 -8.54
N LEU A 242 21.07 15.42 -7.27
CA LEU A 242 22.26 15.93 -6.57
C LEU A 242 23.45 14.96 -6.59
N LEU A 243 23.22 13.69 -6.94
CA LEU A 243 24.30 12.74 -7.12
C LEU A 243 24.98 12.99 -8.47
N PRO A 244 26.31 12.76 -8.59
CA PRO A 244 26.99 12.91 -9.87
C PRO A 244 26.26 12.10 -10.95
N PRO A 245 26.19 12.60 -12.20
CA PRO A 245 25.48 11.97 -13.29
C PRO A 245 26.10 10.61 -13.54
N THR A 246 25.51 9.63 -12.90
CA THR A 246 25.78 8.23 -13.01
C THR A 246 24.42 7.69 -13.36
N GLU A 247 24.31 6.92 -14.44
CA GLU A 247 23.05 6.42 -15.05
C GLU A 247 22.32 5.39 -14.16
N HIS A 248 22.38 5.60 -12.86
CA HIS A 248 22.39 4.59 -11.82
C HIS A 248 21.29 4.85 -10.79
N TRP A 249 20.39 5.82 -10.98
CA TRP A 249 19.18 5.97 -10.14
C TRP A 249 17.91 5.88 -10.99
N ARG A 250 17.03 4.93 -10.69
CA ARG A 250 15.78 4.69 -11.41
C ARG A 250 14.58 4.70 -10.48
N CYS A 251 13.65 5.61 -10.73
CA CYS A 251 12.35 5.61 -10.08
C CYS A 251 11.42 4.57 -10.74
N ILE A 252 10.64 3.85 -9.95
CA ILE A 252 9.63 2.93 -10.52
C ILE A 252 8.53 3.71 -11.26
N PRO A 253 7.97 3.16 -12.35
CA PRO A 253 6.87 3.80 -13.04
C PRO A 253 5.70 4.09 -12.09
N GLU A 254 5.07 5.26 -12.25
CA GLU A 254 3.88 5.61 -11.48
C GLU A 254 2.82 4.53 -11.61
N THR A 255 2.12 4.24 -10.52
CA THR A 255 1.06 3.21 -10.45
C THR A 255 1.51 1.77 -10.73
N SER A 256 2.82 1.50 -10.81
CA SER A 256 3.38 0.16 -11.06
C SER A 256 4.05 -0.47 -9.83
N PRO A 257 3.32 -0.73 -8.72
CA PRO A 257 3.92 -1.17 -7.47
C PRO A 257 4.58 -2.55 -7.55
N TRP A 258 4.26 -3.37 -8.56
CA TRP A 258 4.83 -4.69 -8.80
C TRP A 258 6.31 -4.65 -9.20
N TRP A 259 6.79 -3.55 -9.81
CA TRP A 259 8.22 -3.31 -10.04
C TRP A 259 9.03 -3.40 -8.75
N GLY A 260 8.41 -2.99 -7.63
CA GLY A 260 8.98 -3.07 -6.28
C GLY A 260 8.54 -4.25 -5.42
N GLY A 261 7.92 -5.26 -6.01
CA GLY A 261 7.30 -6.35 -5.23
C GLY A 261 8.27 -7.17 -4.37
N PHE A 262 9.55 -7.30 -4.76
CA PHE A 262 10.50 -8.10 -3.99
C PHE A 262 11.01 -7.38 -2.74
N TRP A 263 11.39 -6.10 -2.85
CA TRP A 263 11.81 -5.32 -1.69
C TRP A 263 10.63 -4.96 -0.79
N LYS A 264 9.44 -4.69 -1.35
CA LYS A 264 8.21 -4.48 -0.56
C LYS A 264 7.84 -5.69 0.29
N ARG A 265 8.02 -6.91 -0.23
CA ARG A 265 7.82 -8.15 0.56
C ARG A 265 8.81 -8.23 1.72
N LEU A 266 10.07 -7.89 1.48
CA LEU A 266 11.08 -7.86 2.53
C LEU A 266 10.78 -6.79 3.59
N VAL A 267 10.41 -5.58 3.16
CA VAL A 267 9.92 -4.49 4.02
C VAL A 267 8.73 -4.97 4.87
N ALA A 268 7.79 -5.72 4.28
CA ALA A 268 6.65 -6.28 5.00
C ALA A 268 7.07 -7.32 6.05
N SER A 269 8.04 -8.21 5.74
CA SER A 269 8.61 -9.14 6.71
C SER A 269 9.20 -8.42 7.91
N VAL A 270 9.93 -7.34 7.67
CA VAL A 270 10.54 -6.57 8.76
C VAL A 270 9.49 -5.82 9.56
N LYS A 271 8.51 -5.16 8.90
CA LYS A 271 7.38 -4.53 9.59
C LYS A 271 6.62 -5.50 10.49
N LYS A 272 6.43 -6.74 10.04
CA LYS A 272 5.79 -7.80 10.83
C LYS A 272 6.64 -8.13 12.06
N LEU A 273 7.95 -8.31 11.89
CA LEU A 273 8.85 -8.59 13.00
C LEU A 273 8.92 -7.42 13.99
N LEU A 274 9.04 -6.18 13.51
CA LEU A 274 9.01 -5.00 14.36
C LEU A 274 7.74 -4.90 15.17
N LYS A 275 6.57 -5.14 14.54
CA LYS A 275 5.29 -5.08 15.25
C LYS A 275 5.20 -6.11 16.39
N VAL A 276 5.82 -7.29 16.20
CA VAL A 276 5.92 -8.33 17.24
C VAL A 276 6.94 -7.93 18.31
N THR A 277 8.07 -7.34 17.90
CA THR A 277 9.20 -7.02 18.78
C THR A 277 8.93 -5.81 19.67
N LEU A 278 8.38 -4.75 19.09
CA LEU A 278 8.16 -3.45 19.75
C LEU A 278 6.82 -3.38 20.50
N HIS A 279 6.16 -4.52 20.75
CA HIS A 279 4.80 -4.57 21.26
C HIS A 279 4.65 -3.78 22.58
N GLN A 280 3.96 -2.63 22.52
CA GLN A 280 3.69 -1.70 23.64
C GLN A 280 4.95 -1.18 24.38
N CYS A 281 6.14 -1.35 23.81
CA CYS A 281 7.38 -0.87 24.42
C CYS A 281 7.74 0.49 23.81
N HIS A 282 7.90 1.51 24.67
CA HIS A 282 8.44 2.79 24.27
C HIS A 282 9.96 2.66 24.22
N HIS A 283 10.54 2.83 23.03
CA HIS A 283 11.97 2.73 22.83
C HIS A 283 12.57 4.11 22.63
N SER A 284 13.78 4.32 23.14
CA SER A 284 14.60 5.45 22.69
C SER A 284 15.09 5.21 21.25
N PHE A 285 15.64 6.24 20.62
CA PHE A 285 16.19 6.13 19.27
C PHE A 285 17.29 5.06 19.16
N GLU A 286 18.26 5.06 20.08
CA GLU A 286 19.40 4.11 20.09
C GLU A 286 18.95 2.67 20.32
N GLU A 287 17.98 2.51 21.20
CA GLU A 287 17.37 1.22 21.50
C GLU A 287 16.63 0.64 20.30
N LEU A 288 15.84 1.48 19.64
CA LEU A 288 15.16 1.12 18.41
C LEU A 288 16.18 0.75 17.33
N ALA A 289 17.24 1.56 17.16
CA ALA A 289 18.31 1.30 16.21
C ALA A 289 18.99 -0.06 16.43
N THR A 290 19.30 -0.39 17.69
CA THR A 290 19.92 -1.67 18.05
C THR A 290 19.00 -2.84 17.69
N THR A 291 17.73 -2.76 18.07
CA THR A 291 16.72 -3.79 17.73
C THR A 291 16.58 -3.95 16.22
N PHE A 292 16.69 -2.86 15.46
CA PHE A 292 16.72 -2.93 14.00
C PHE A 292 17.90 -3.75 13.50
N TYR A 293 19.13 -3.45 13.91
CA TYR A 293 20.31 -4.18 13.45
C TYR A 293 20.23 -5.69 13.75
N GLU A 294 19.73 -6.07 14.93
CA GLU A 294 19.52 -7.47 15.30
C GLU A 294 18.49 -8.15 14.40
N LEU A 295 17.31 -7.53 14.19
CA LEU A 295 16.26 -8.07 13.32
C LEU A 295 16.74 -8.27 11.89
N VAL A 296 17.56 -7.34 11.41
CA VAL A 296 18.15 -7.37 10.07
C VAL A 296 19.12 -8.53 9.93
N PHE A 297 19.99 -8.70 10.92
CA PHE A 297 20.92 -9.80 10.98
C PHE A 297 20.17 -11.14 10.98
N HIS A 298 19.14 -11.29 11.82
CA HIS A 298 18.32 -12.50 11.87
C HIS A 298 17.58 -12.78 10.56
N LEU A 299 17.06 -11.76 9.88
CA LEU A 299 16.45 -11.92 8.57
C LEU A 299 17.46 -12.40 7.53
N ASN A 300 18.69 -11.92 7.61
CA ASN A 300 19.76 -12.36 6.71
C ASN A 300 20.26 -13.77 7.03
N LEU A 301 20.01 -14.32 8.22
CA LEU A 301 20.31 -15.72 8.54
C LEU A 301 19.22 -16.71 8.11
N ARG A 302 18.10 -16.24 7.54
CA ARG A 302 17.02 -17.12 7.10
C ARG A 302 17.38 -17.87 5.83
N PHE A 303 16.96 -19.12 5.75
CA PHE A 303 17.19 -19.98 4.61
C PHE A 303 16.43 -19.50 3.37
N LEU A 304 17.11 -19.46 2.22
CA LEU A 304 16.56 -19.14 0.91
C LEU A 304 16.04 -20.38 0.18
N THR A 305 16.56 -21.56 0.51
CA THR A 305 16.24 -22.85 -0.13
C THR A 305 15.44 -23.74 0.82
N SER A 306 14.62 -24.65 0.26
CA SER A 306 14.05 -25.76 1.04
C SER A 306 15.19 -26.61 1.59
N ASN A 307 15.01 -27.11 2.81
CA ASN A 307 16.05 -27.75 3.61
C ASN A 307 16.26 -29.21 3.16
N ASP A 308 16.68 -29.41 1.92
CA ASP A 308 16.75 -30.73 1.26
C ASP A 308 18.18 -31.32 1.17
N GLY A 309 19.18 -30.71 1.81
CA GLY A 309 20.53 -31.29 1.97
C GLY A 309 21.72 -30.35 1.72
N ASP A 310 22.73 -30.50 2.58
CA ASP A 310 24.14 -30.08 2.62
C ASP A 310 24.60 -28.63 2.31
N CYS A 311 23.77 -27.74 1.79
CA CYS A 311 24.14 -26.32 1.70
C CYS A 311 22.93 -25.39 1.81
N VAL A 312 22.56 -25.06 3.03
CA VAL A 312 21.46 -24.13 3.27
C VAL A 312 21.92 -22.70 3.03
N LEU A 313 21.54 -22.11 1.89
CA LEU A 313 21.94 -20.75 1.54
C LEU A 313 21.14 -19.72 2.35
N THR A 314 21.84 -18.76 2.93
CA THR A 314 21.24 -17.60 3.61
C THR A 314 21.63 -16.31 2.88
N PRO A 315 20.83 -15.24 2.97
CA PRO A 315 21.26 -13.92 2.50
C PRO A 315 22.61 -13.47 3.08
N ALA A 316 22.91 -13.90 4.32
CA ALA A 316 24.13 -13.56 5.01
C ALA A 316 25.38 -14.15 4.32
N HIS A 317 25.29 -15.33 3.69
CA HIS A 317 26.39 -15.89 2.89
C HIS A 317 26.81 -14.94 1.75
N PHE A 318 25.85 -14.30 1.08
CA PHE A 318 26.12 -13.31 0.02
C PHE A 318 26.62 -11.95 0.54
N LEU A 319 26.30 -11.65 1.80
CA LEU A 319 26.65 -10.40 2.48
C LEU A 319 28.08 -10.41 3.01
N PHE A 320 28.49 -11.53 3.59
CA PHE A 320 29.76 -11.69 4.28
C PHE A 320 30.77 -12.55 3.51
N GLY A 321 30.33 -13.28 2.48
CA GLY A 321 31.21 -14.14 1.67
C GLY A 321 31.74 -15.35 2.42
N VAL A 322 31.05 -15.79 3.48
CA VAL A 322 31.47 -16.92 4.33
C VAL A 322 30.42 -18.03 4.33
N ILE A 323 30.88 -19.27 4.55
CA ILE A 323 30.08 -20.49 4.52
C ILE A 323 29.31 -20.70 5.84
N SER A 324 29.86 -20.21 6.96
CA SER A 324 29.20 -20.23 8.26
C SER A 324 29.27 -18.85 8.91
N ILE A 325 28.17 -18.46 9.54
CA ILE A 325 28.06 -17.16 10.21
C ILE A 325 27.66 -17.43 11.65
N PRO A 326 28.55 -17.16 12.63
CA PRO A 326 28.18 -17.29 14.03
C PRO A 326 27.01 -16.37 14.32
N ARG A 327 26.06 -16.86 15.13
CA ARG A 327 24.92 -16.04 15.56
C ARG A 327 25.41 -14.87 16.40
N VAL A 328 24.61 -13.79 16.46
CA VAL A 328 24.88 -12.65 17.35
C VAL A 328 24.99 -13.19 18.78
N VAL A 329 26.18 -13.04 19.36
CA VAL A 329 26.43 -13.33 20.77
C VAL A 329 25.99 -12.10 21.55
N LEU A 330 24.89 -12.24 22.30
CA LEU A 330 24.46 -11.22 23.24
C LEU A 330 25.39 -11.27 24.47
N PRO A 331 25.87 -10.13 24.98
CA PRO A 331 26.67 -10.10 26.20
C PRO A 331 25.98 -10.87 27.32
N THR A 332 26.72 -11.75 28.01
CA THR A 332 26.26 -12.35 29.26
C THR A 332 26.09 -11.25 30.28
N VAL A 333 24.92 -11.23 30.91
CA VAL A 333 24.59 -10.17 31.85
C VAL A 333 24.65 -10.67 33.27
N ASP A 334 25.15 -9.82 34.15
CA ASP A 334 25.20 -10.05 35.58
C ASP A 334 23.79 -10.34 36.11
N PRO A 335 23.53 -11.52 36.71
CA PRO A 335 22.24 -11.88 37.28
C PRO A 335 21.74 -10.90 38.36
N SER A 336 22.65 -10.14 38.97
CA SER A 336 22.34 -9.17 40.03
C SER A 336 21.84 -7.82 39.51
N ALA A 337 22.01 -7.52 38.22
CA ALA A 337 21.58 -6.24 37.66
C ALA A 337 20.06 -6.22 37.41
N THR A 338 19.39 -5.19 37.92
CA THR A 338 17.95 -4.95 37.76
C THR A 338 17.66 -4.53 36.32
N PHE A 339 17.46 -5.49 35.41
CA PHE A 339 17.17 -5.16 34.01
C PHE A 339 15.78 -4.57 33.84
N ASP A 340 15.72 -3.49 33.07
CA ASP A 340 14.48 -2.91 32.59
C ASP A 340 13.67 -3.95 31.77
N ARG A 341 12.35 -3.86 31.87
CA ARG A 341 11.37 -4.74 31.21
C ARG A 341 11.61 -4.84 29.70
N THR A 342 12.14 -3.75 29.13
CA THR A 342 12.54 -3.58 27.74
C THR A 342 13.63 -4.57 27.31
N TRP A 343 14.66 -4.79 28.14
CA TRP A 343 15.75 -5.72 27.84
C TRP A 343 15.29 -7.19 27.88
N LYS A 344 14.47 -7.55 28.88
CA LYS A 344 13.88 -8.90 28.99
C LYS A 344 13.01 -9.24 27.78
N ASN A 345 12.28 -8.25 27.24
CA ASN A 345 11.52 -8.40 26.00
C ASN A 345 12.42 -8.58 24.77
N ARG A 346 13.53 -7.83 24.65
CA ARG A 346 14.50 -8.01 23.55
C ARG A 346 15.10 -9.41 23.54
N LYS A 347 15.60 -9.89 24.68
CA LYS A 347 16.14 -11.24 24.80
C LYS A 347 15.11 -12.30 24.41
N ARG A 348 13.86 -12.17 24.88
CA ARG A 348 12.77 -13.08 24.48
C ARG A 348 12.49 -13.07 22.98
N VAL A 349 12.56 -11.91 22.34
CA VAL A 349 12.34 -11.80 20.90
C VAL A 349 13.51 -12.37 20.10
N ALA A 350 14.74 -12.06 20.48
CA ALA A 350 15.94 -12.66 19.90
C ALA A 350 15.90 -14.19 20.04
N ASP A 351 15.57 -14.70 21.22
CA ASP A 351 15.38 -16.13 21.49
C ASP A 351 14.24 -16.74 20.64
N HIS A 352 13.11 -16.03 20.49
CA HIS A 352 12.01 -16.48 19.64
C HIS A 352 12.40 -16.55 18.17
N LEU A 353 13.15 -15.56 17.69
CA LEU A 353 13.67 -15.53 16.31
C LEU A 353 14.77 -16.55 16.08
N ASN A 354 15.51 -16.93 17.12
CA ASN A 354 16.54 -17.95 17.05
C ASN A 354 15.98 -19.39 17.01
N ARG A 355 14.75 -19.61 17.52
CA ARG A 355 14.08 -20.92 17.57
C ARG A 355 13.30 -21.31 16.29
N ARG A 356 13.15 -20.37 15.35
CA ARG A 356 12.46 -20.57 14.05
C ARG A 356 13.44 -20.40 12.92
#